data_AF-F8ICG4-F1
#
_entry.id   AF-F8ICG4-F1
#
_cell.length_a   1.000
_cell.length_b   1.000
_cell.length_c   1.000
_cell.angle_alpha   90.00
_cell.angle_beta   90.00
_cell.angle_gamma   90.00
#
_symmetry.space_group_name_H-M   'P 1'
#
loop_
_entity.id
_entity.type
_entity.pdbx_description
1 polymer ?
#
loop_
_entity_poly.entity_id
_entity_poly.type
_entity_poly.pdbx_seq_one_letter_code
_entity_poly.pdbx_strand_id
1 'polypeptide(L)'
;MPAGAKAYGFDGPQGLPQLHSGRTRRLCDEKADTPTRTMPLTLSPMYKGPYASLIKVSIRLFSEAVSTGQARLHGYPPSSNAAGPTIFETYPRKILKDHFGLSSIPSKRKEPHKYVEEVWNALKERDYRCSGVIRPTVDQLDAMLCAVAAEHLLKGQFKDLGAAPIWDPVQKIFREGYIVVPA
;
A
#
# COMPACT_ATOMS: atom_id res chain seq x y z
N MET A 1 -14.33 -5.10 -14.43
CA MET A 1 -14.14 -6.13 -13.39
C MET A 1 -15.43 -6.92 -13.26
N PRO A 2 -15.40 -8.26 -13.08
CA PRO A 2 -16.62 -9.05 -12.90
C PRO A 2 -17.37 -8.63 -11.62
N ALA A 3 -18.70 -8.74 -11.64
CA ALA A 3 -19.55 -8.48 -10.47
C ALA A 3 -19.07 -9.35 -9.28
N GLY A 4 -18.87 -8.72 -8.11
CA GLY A 4 -18.36 -9.41 -6.90
C GLY A 4 -16.83 -9.36 -6.70
N ALA A 5 -16.07 -8.67 -7.56
CA ALA A 5 -14.65 -8.43 -7.34
C ALA A 5 -14.39 -7.66 -6.03
N LYS A 6 -13.48 -8.16 -5.20
CA LYS A 6 -13.05 -7.54 -3.93
C LYS A 6 -11.60 -7.12 -4.05
N ALA A 7 -11.28 -5.92 -3.54
CA ALA A 7 -9.92 -5.42 -3.47
C ALA A 7 -9.60 -4.85 -2.08
N TYR A 8 -8.38 -5.05 -1.60
CA TYR A 8 -7.89 -4.53 -0.32
C TYR A 8 -6.53 -3.86 -0.51
N GLY A 9 -6.46 -2.57 -0.19
CA GLY A 9 -5.22 -1.80 -0.16
C GLY A 9 -4.56 -1.86 1.22
N PHE A 10 -3.23 -1.93 1.26
CA PHE A 10 -2.45 -1.93 2.50
C PHE A 10 -1.41 -0.81 2.49
N ASP A 11 -1.31 -0.05 3.58
CA ASP A 11 -0.19 0.88 3.82
C ASP A 11 1.00 0.11 4.37
N GLY A 12 1.75 -0.50 3.47
CA GLY A 12 2.93 -1.29 3.81
C GLY A 12 3.54 -1.95 2.58
N PRO A 13 4.87 -2.16 2.59
CA PRO A 13 5.57 -2.70 1.44
C PRO A 13 5.17 -4.14 1.14
N GLN A 14 4.79 -4.43 -0.10
CA GLN A 14 4.50 -5.79 -0.54
C GLN A 14 5.73 -6.64 -0.87
N GLY A 15 6.91 -6.02 -1.01
CA GLY A 15 8.14 -6.70 -1.40
C GLY A 15 9.41 -5.95 -1.02
N LEU A 16 10.55 -6.55 -1.33
CA LEU A 16 11.89 -5.93 -1.19
C LEU A 16 12.44 -5.45 -2.55
N PRO A 17 13.46 -4.59 -2.58
CA PRO A 17 14.15 -4.25 -3.83
C PRO A 17 14.65 -5.50 -4.57
N GLN A 18 14.66 -5.43 -5.90
CA GLN A 18 15.17 -6.49 -6.76
C GLN A 18 16.64 -6.82 -6.42
N LEU A 19 16.94 -8.11 -6.24
CA LEU A 19 18.31 -8.58 -6.06
C LEU A 19 19.17 -8.25 -7.30
N HIS A 20 20.45 -8.00 -7.08
CA HIS A 20 21.45 -7.72 -8.13
C HIS A 20 21.19 -6.45 -8.97
N SER A 21 20.15 -5.67 -8.67
CA SER A 21 19.92 -4.36 -9.30
C SER A 21 20.89 -3.28 -8.82
N GLY A 22 21.63 -3.54 -7.72
CA GLY A 22 22.43 -2.53 -7.01
C GLY A 22 21.59 -1.52 -6.23
N ARG A 23 20.25 -1.64 -6.25
CA ARG A 23 19.33 -0.68 -5.62
C ARG A 23 19.03 -1.09 -4.18
N THR A 24 19.04 -0.11 -3.28
CA THR A 24 18.59 -0.26 -1.88
C THR A 24 17.12 0.13 -1.69
N ARG A 25 16.46 0.57 -2.76
CA ARG A 25 15.10 1.10 -2.77
C ARG A 25 14.31 0.58 -3.98
N ARG A 26 13.05 0.23 -3.77
CA ARG A 26 12.13 -0.18 -4.83
C ARG A 26 11.80 0.99 -5.75
N LEU A 27 11.42 0.69 -6.99
CA LEU A 27 11.01 1.69 -7.97
C LEU A 27 9.72 2.41 -7.55
N CYS A 28 8.79 1.70 -6.89
CA CYS A 28 7.55 2.29 -6.40
C CYS A 28 7.80 3.34 -5.31
N ASP A 29 8.65 3.00 -4.34
CA ASP A 29 9.06 3.90 -3.26
C ASP A 29 9.67 5.17 -3.82
N GLU A 30 10.56 5.05 -4.81
CA GLU A 30 11.18 6.17 -5.51
C GLU A 30 10.15 7.09 -6.16
N LYS A 31 9.28 6.55 -7.02
CA LYS A 31 8.25 7.31 -7.72
C LYS A 31 7.23 7.95 -6.78
N ALA A 32 6.92 7.30 -5.66
CA ALA A 32 5.96 7.79 -4.67
C ALA A 32 6.60 8.72 -3.61
N ASP A 33 7.92 8.93 -3.66
CA ASP A 33 8.70 9.68 -2.68
C ASP A 33 8.45 9.25 -1.22
N THR A 34 8.40 7.92 -0.97
CA THR A 34 8.22 7.38 0.38
C THR A 34 9.41 7.69 1.30
N PRO A 35 9.20 7.75 2.63
CA PRO A 35 10.30 7.96 3.57
C PRO A 35 11.28 6.76 3.63
N THR A 36 10.86 5.58 3.16
CA THR A 36 11.69 4.38 3.11
C THR A 36 12.72 4.50 1.98
N ARG A 37 13.88 5.07 2.30
CA ARG A 37 14.99 5.24 1.34
C ARG A 37 15.88 4.01 1.20
N THR A 38 15.95 3.19 2.26
CA THR A 38 16.80 2.01 2.32
C THR A 38 16.02 0.85 2.92
N MET A 39 15.84 -0.21 2.14
CA MET A 39 15.25 -1.48 2.56
C MET A 39 16.33 -2.56 2.68
N PRO A 40 16.11 -3.58 3.52
CA PRO A 40 17.03 -4.71 3.55
C PRO A 40 16.96 -5.49 2.23
N LEU A 41 18.06 -6.14 1.86
CA LEU A 41 18.07 -7.06 0.70
C LEU A 41 17.40 -8.40 1.02
N THR A 42 17.25 -8.74 2.31
CA THR A 42 16.67 -10.00 2.76
C THR A 42 15.76 -9.79 3.97
N LEU A 43 14.82 -10.71 4.22
CA LEU A 43 14.03 -10.72 5.46
C LEU A 43 14.77 -11.28 6.69
N SER A 44 16.10 -11.51 6.56
CA SER A 44 16.97 -12.03 7.62
C SER A 44 16.88 -11.19 8.91
N PRO A 45 17.12 -11.76 10.12
CA PRO A 45 16.60 -11.25 11.40
C PRO A 45 17.02 -9.84 11.83
N MET A 46 17.90 -9.14 11.13
CA MET A 46 18.63 -8.00 11.66
C MET A 46 18.51 -6.70 10.86
N TYR A 47 17.42 -6.48 10.11
CA TYR A 47 17.13 -5.12 9.67
C TYR A 47 16.68 -4.29 10.88
N LYS A 48 17.52 -3.33 11.29
CA LYS A 48 17.26 -2.39 12.40
C LYS A 48 16.93 -0.98 11.93
N GLY A 49 16.65 -0.81 10.64
CA GLY A 49 16.30 0.50 10.09
C GLY A 49 14.89 0.95 10.47
N PRO A 50 14.51 2.18 10.10
CA PRO A 50 13.16 2.69 10.31
C PRO A 50 12.10 1.73 9.75
N TYR A 51 10.98 1.59 10.45
CA TYR A 51 9.85 0.76 10.02
C TYR A 51 10.16 -0.74 9.87
N ALA A 52 11.24 -1.25 10.47
CA ALA A 52 11.66 -2.65 10.34
C ALA A 52 10.53 -3.67 10.57
N SER A 53 9.78 -3.52 11.65
CA SER A 53 8.66 -4.40 11.97
C SER A 53 7.55 -4.33 10.93
N LEU A 54 7.18 -3.12 10.48
CA LEU A 54 6.17 -2.92 9.44
C LEU A 54 6.59 -3.56 8.12
N ILE A 55 7.83 -3.33 7.68
CA ILE A 55 8.38 -3.92 6.46
C ILE A 55 8.30 -5.45 6.53
N LYS A 56 8.79 -6.04 7.62
CA LYS A 56 8.82 -7.49 7.80
C LYS A 56 7.42 -8.10 7.83
N VAL A 57 6.49 -7.50 8.56
CA VAL A 57 5.12 -8.02 8.70
C VAL A 57 4.34 -7.87 7.39
N SER A 58 4.43 -6.71 6.74
CA SER A 58 3.71 -6.45 5.49
C SER A 58 4.16 -7.41 4.37
N ILE A 59 5.46 -7.56 4.16
CA ILE A 59 5.99 -8.46 3.12
C ILE A 59 5.56 -9.91 3.36
N ARG A 60 5.59 -10.36 4.62
CA ARG A 60 5.11 -11.71 4.99
C ARG A 60 3.62 -11.88 4.73
N LEU A 61 2.80 -10.88 5.09
CA LEU A 61 1.36 -10.91 4.83
C LEU A 61 1.08 -11.09 3.33
N PHE A 62 1.73 -10.29 2.49
CA PHE A 62 1.57 -10.39 1.03
C PHE A 62 2.04 -11.75 0.50
N SER A 63 3.24 -12.21 0.88
CA SER A 63 3.78 -13.47 0.36
C SER A 63 2.98 -14.69 0.83
N GLU A 64 2.53 -14.71 2.08
CA GLU A 64 1.72 -15.79 2.63
C GLU A 64 0.31 -15.81 2.01
N ALA A 65 -0.36 -14.67 1.91
CA ALA A 65 -1.71 -14.60 1.33
C ALA A 65 -1.72 -15.06 -0.13
N VAL A 66 -0.69 -14.74 -0.92
CA VAL A 66 -0.60 -15.18 -2.32
C VAL A 66 -0.16 -16.65 -2.43
N SER A 67 0.87 -17.07 -1.69
CA SER A 67 1.39 -18.44 -1.78
C SER A 67 0.42 -19.50 -1.27
N THR A 68 -0.46 -19.15 -0.33
CA THR A 68 -1.55 -20.02 0.15
C THR A 68 -2.82 -19.95 -0.69
N GLY A 69 -2.86 -19.10 -1.72
CA GLY A 69 -4.03 -18.91 -2.59
C GLY A 69 -5.18 -18.13 -1.96
N GLN A 70 -4.99 -17.56 -0.76
CA GLN A 70 -5.99 -16.74 -0.06
C GLN A 70 -6.25 -15.40 -0.76
N ALA A 71 -5.30 -14.90 -1.55
CA ALA A 71 -5.42 -13.64 -2.28
C ALA A 71 -4.69 -13.66 -3.62
N ARG A 72 -5.02 -12.70 -4.48
CA ARG A 72 -4.29 -12.37 -5.71
C ARG A 72 -3.53 -11.08 -5.50
N LEU A 73 -2.28 -11.00 -5.90
CA LEU A 73 -1.52 -9.75 -5.84
C LEU A 73 -1.70 -8.95 -7.14
N HIS A 74 -2.05 -7.66 -7.02
CA HIS A 74 -2.13 -6.76 -8.16
C HIS A 74 -0.79 -6.67 -8.91
N GLY A 75 -0.84 -6.77 -10.24
CA GLY A 75 0.34 -6.78 -11.10
C GLY A 75 1.14 -8.10 -11.12
N TYR A 76 0.74 -9.12 -10.36
CA TYR A 76 1.31 -10.47 -10.42
C TYR A 76 0.39 -11.41 -11.21
N PRO A 77 0.91 -12.29 -12.09
CA PRO A 77 0.09 -13.26 -12.80
C PRO A 77 -0.77 -14.09 -11.84
N PRO A 78 -2.06 -14.30 -12.14
CA PRO A 78 -2.93 -15.08 -11.28
C PRO A 78 -2.42 -16.52 -11.21
N SER A 79 -2.35 -17.09 -10.01
CA SER A 79 -2.22 -18.54 -9.88
C SER A 79 -3.56 -19.18 -10.25
N SER A 80 -3.53 -20.36 -10.86
CA SER A 80 -4.73 -21.11 -11.25
C SER A 80 -5.66 -21.44 -10.07
N ASN A 81 -5.16 -21.35 -8.83
CA ASN A 81 -5.87 -21.70 -7.61
C ASN A 81 -6.33 -20.48 -6.78
N ALA A 82 -6.03 -19.24 -7.21
CA ALA A 82 -6.34 -18.06 -6.41
C ALA A 82 -7.79 -17.58 -6.63
N ALA A 83 -8.69 -17.99 -5.74
CA ALA A 83 -10.09 -17.53 -5.71
C ALA A 83 -10.30 -16.27 -4.85
N GLY A 84 -9.25 -15.77 -4.20
CA GLY A 84 -9.29 -14.69 -3.23
C GLY A 84 -9.47 -13.27 -3.79
N PRO A 85 -9.65 -12.28 -2.89
CA PRO A 85 -9.63 -10.87 -3.24
C PRO A 85 -8.29 -10.45 -3.85
N THR A 86 -8.31 -9.35 -4.59
CA THR A 86 -7.09 -8.68 -5.02
C THR A 86 -6.52 -7.88 -3.84
N ILE A 87 -5.25 -8.06 -3.52
CA ILE A 87 -4.52 -7.26 -2.55
C ILE A 87 -3.44 -6.44 -3.25
N PHE A 88 -3.13 -5.27 -2.71
CA PHE A 88 -2.11 -4.38 -3.28
C PHE A 88 -1.56 -3.42 -2.21
N GLU A 89 -0.33 -2.97 -2.42
CA GLU A 89 0.25 -1.87 -1.64
C GLU A 89 -0.27 -0.51 -2.13
N THR A 90 -0.56 0.37 -1.18
CA THR A 90 -0.85 1.78 -1.44
C THR A 90 -0.12 2.69 -0.45
N TYR A 91 -0.14 4.00 -0.70
CA TYR A 91 0.52 4.97 0.14
C TYR A 91 -0.41 6.16 0.43
N PRO A 92 -1.04 6.22 1.62
CA PRO A 92 -2.05 7.23 1.96
C PRO A 92 -1.60 8.68 1.71
N ARG A 93 -0.33 8.99 1.98
CA ARG A 93 0.20 10.35 1.75
C ARG A 93 0.21 10.73 0.26
N LYS A 94 0.46 9.78 -0.64
CA LYS A 94 0.42 10.02 -2.08
C LYS A 94 -1.02 10.22 -2.57
N ILE A 95 -1.97 9.47 -2.02
CA ILE A 95 -3.41 9.68 -2.26
C ILE A 95 -3.83 11.09 -1.84
N LEU A 96 -3.46 11.51 -0.63
CA LEU A 96 -3.80 12.85 -0.14
C LEU A 96 -3.25 13.97 -1.05
N LYS A 97 -2.01 13.83 -1.52
CA LYS A 97 -1.39 14.81 -2.42
C LYS A 97 -2.01 14.80 -3.81
N ASP A 98 -1.99 13.65 -4.47
CA ASP A 98 -2.28 13.56 -5.89
C ASP A 98 -3.78 13.50 -6.17
N HIS A 99 -4.52 12.79 -5.33
CA HIS A 99 -5.95 12.62 -5.51
C HIS A 99 -6.72 13.73 -4.81
N PHE A 100 -6.44 14.03 -3.53
CA PHE A 100 -7.17 15.06 -2.77
C PHE A 100 -6.58 16.48 -2.90
N GLY A 101 -5.41 16.65 -3.54
CA GLY A 101 -4.81 17.97 -3.76
C GLY A 101 -4.23 18.62 -2.50
N LEU A 102 -4.02 17.87 -1.40
CA LEU A 102 -3.47 18.42 -0.17
C LEU A 102 -1.95 18.64 -0.31
N SER A 103 -1.56 19.89 -0.58
CA SER A 103 -0.16 20.30 -0.76
C SER A 103 0.65 20.27 0.54
N SER A 104 0.02 20.63 1.66
CA SER A 104 0.58 20.53 3.02
C SER A 104 -0.21 19.50 3.81
N ILE A 105 0.45 18.41 4.22
CA ILE A 105 -0.17 17.34 5.02
C ILE A 105 0.43 17.40 6.41
N PRO A 106 -0.39 17.64 7.47
CA PRO A 106 0.08 17.71 8.85
C PRO A 106 0.77 16.43 9.30
N SER A 107 1.70 16.54 10.24
CA SER A 107 2.40 15.37 10.78
C SER A 107 1.48 14.57 11.70
N LYS A 108 1.24 13.29 11.37
CA LYS A 108 0.50 12.34 12.24
C LYS A 108 1.05 12.27 13.67
N ARG A 109 2.36 12.48 13.85
CA ARG A 109 3.03 12.42 15.15
C ARG A 109 3.02 13.76 15.89
N LYS A 110 3.23 14.87 15.18
CA LYS A 110 3.36 16.20 15.82
C LYS A 110 2.03 16.95 15.92
N GLU A 111 1.14 16.76 14.96
CA GLU A 111 -0.13 17.48 14.81
C GLU A 111 -1.29 16.51 14.50
N PRO A 112 -1.52 15.45 15.32
CA PRO A 112 -2.51 14.41 15.02
C PRO A 112 -3.94 14.95 14.87
N HIS A 113 -4.34 15.93 15.68
CA HIS A 113 -5.69 16.50 15.61
C HIS A 113 -5.95 17.27 14.31
N LYS A 114 -4.95 18.04 13.86
CA LYS A 114 -5.01 18.80 12.61
C LYS A 114 -4.98 17.86 11.40
N TYR A 115 -4.14 16.82 11.45
CA TYR A 115 -4.15 15.75 10.45
C TYR A 115 -5.55 15.13 10.32
N VAL A 116 -6.16 14.76 11.44
CA VAL A 116 -7.50 14.17 11.46
C VAL A 116 -8.53 15.13 10.86
N GLU A 117 -8.49 16.40 11.24
CA GLU A 117 -9.44 17.41 10.75
C GLU A 117 -9.34 17.62 9.23
N GLU A 118 -8.14 17.89 8.72
CA GLU A 118 -7.92 18.17 7.29
C GLU A 118 -8.25 16.96 6.42
N VAL A 119 -7.76 15.78 6.80
CA VAL A 119 -8.00 14.56 6.03
C VAL A 119 -9.47 14.15 6.09
N TRP A 120 -10.11 14.30 7.26
CA TRP A 120 -11.53 13.98 7.39
C TRP A 120 -12.42 14.92 6.58
N ASN A 121 -12.09 16.21 6.56
CA ASN A 121 -12.80 17.18 5.71
C ASN A 121 -12.65 16.84 4.23
N ALA A 122 -11.43 16.57 3.75
CA ALA A 122 -11.18 16.19 2.37
C ALA A 122 -11.94 14.91 1.96
N LEU A 123 -12.00 13.90 2.84
CA LEU A 123 -12.80 12.69 2.60
C LEU A 123 -14.30 13.01 2.53
N LYS A 124 -14.81 13.82 3.46
CA LYS A 124 -16.24 14.18 3.50
C LYS A 124 -16.68 14.95 2.27
N GLU A 125 -15.86 15.87 1.78
CA GLU A 125 -16.11 16.66 0.56
C GLU A 125 -16.28 15.79 -0.69
N ARG A 126 -15.77 14.55 -0.65
CA ARG A 126 -15.95 13.54 -1.72
C ARG A 126 -16.93 12.44 -1.37
N ASP A 127 -17.81 12.70 -0.42
CA ASP A 127 -18.84 11.78 0.03
C ASP A 127 -18.34 10.46 0.65
N TYR A 128 -17.06 10.38 1.04
CA TYR A 128 -16.58 9.30 1.89
C TYR A 128 -17.11 9.48 3.32
N ARG A 129 -17.57 8.38 3.92
CA ARG A 129 -18.16 8.34 5.26
C ARG A 129 -17.61 7.17 6.06
N CYS A 130 -17.62 7.31 7.38
CA CYS A 130 -17.23 6.29 8.35
C CYS A 130 -18.39 6.11 9.31
N SER A 131 -19.32 5.21 8.96
CA SER A 131 -20.55 5.01 9.70
C SER A 131 -20.28 4.61 11.14
N GLY A 132 -21.03 5.21 12.08
CA GLY A 132 -20.86 4.96 13.51
C GLY A 132 -19.65 5.65 14.15
N VAL A 133 -18.90 6.45 13.39
CA VAL A 133 -17.73 7.18 13.88
C VAL A 133 -17.95 8.68 13.73
N ILE A 134 -18.08 9.39 14.86
CA ILE A 134 -18.25 10.84 14.87
C ILE A 134 -16.97 11.55 14.40
N ARG A 135 -15.82 11.11 14.91
CA ARG A 135 -14.49 11.60 14.51
C ARG A 135 -13.51 10.43 14.40
N PRO A 136 -12.99 10.13 13.20
CA PRO A 136 -12.08 9.00 13.03
C PRO A 136 -10.70 9.25 13.62
N THR A 137 -10.02 8.18 14.03
CA THR A 137 -8.61 8.18 14.41
C THR A 137 -7.70 8.29 13.18
N VAL A 138 -6.41 8.57 13.40
CA VAL A 138 -5.40 8.57 12.32
C VAL A 138 -5.41 7.24 11.56
N ASP A 139 -5.42 6.11 12.28
CA ASP A 139 -5.38 4.78 11.67
C ASP A 139 -6.67 4.47 10.89
N GLN A 140 -7.83 4.92 11.38
CA GLN A 140 -9.09 4.80 10.65
C GLN A 140 -9.06 5.62 9.35
N LEU A 141 -8.49 6.83 9.39
CA LEU A 141 -8.34 7.65 8.19
C LEU A 141 -7.38 7.02 7.18
N ASP A 142 -6.26 6.44 7.62
CA ASP A 142 -5.36 5.69 6.74
C ASP A 142 -6.06 4.48 6.12
N ALA A 143 -6.83 3.72 6.90
CA ALA A 143 -7.62 2.61 6.40
C ALA A 143 -8.67 3.07 5.37
N MET A 144 -9.31 4.22 5.59
CA MET A 144 -10.22 4.82 4.61
C MET A 144 -9.49 5.20 3.33
N LEU A 145 -8.31 5.82 3.41
CA LEU A 145 -7.51 6.16 2.23
C LEU A 145 -7.08 4.90 1.45
N CYS A 146 -6.75 3.81 2.16
CA CYS A 146 -6.52 2.51 1.52
C CYS A 146 -7.77 1.98 0.80
N ALA A 147 -8.96 2.16 1.39
CA ALA A 147 -10.23 1.80 0.77
C ALA A 147 -10.54 2.66 -0.47
N VAL A 148 -10.21 3.96 -0.45
CA VAL A 148 -10.30 4.85 -1.64
C VAL A 148 -9.46 4.29 -2.79
N ALA A 149 -8.21 3.92 -2.54
CA ALA A 149 -7.38 3.30 -3.57
C ALA A 149 -8.00 1.98 -4.10
N ALA A 150 -8.61 1.19 -3.21
CA ALA A 150 -9.23 -0.07 -3.60
C ALA A 150 -10.47 0.14 -4.48
N GLU A 151 -11.31 1.11 -4.14
CA GLU A 151 -12.45 1.52 -4.96
C GLU A 151 -11.99 1.95 -6.36
N HIS A 152 -10.96 2.78 -6.45
CA HIS A 152 -10.39 3.25 -7.70
C HIS A 152 -9.79 2.11 -8.54
N LEU A 153 -9.12 1.15 -7.90
CA LEU A 153 -8.65 -0.07 -8.56
C LEU A 153 -9.82 -0.86 -9.15
N LEU A 154 -10.90 -1.07 -8.39
CA LEU A 154 -12.09 -1.79 -8.85
C LEU A 154 -12.78 -1.10 -10.04
N LYS A 155 -12.76 0.24 -10.05
CA LYS A 155 -13.30 1.07 -11.15
C LYS A 155 -12.36 1.17 -12.36
N GLY A 156 -11.12 0.68 -12.28
CA GLY A 156 -10.12 0.85 -13.33
C GLY A 156 -9.57 2.28 -13.45
N GLN A 157 -9.70 3.09 -12.39
CA GLN A 157 -9.33 4.51 -12.33
C GLN A 157 -8.12 4.71 -11.41
N PHE A 158 -7.01 4.05 -11.74
CA PHE A 158 -5.81 4.01 -10.91
C PHE A 158 -4.53 4.16 -11.73
N LYS A 159 -3.43 4.45 -11.03
CA LYS A 159 -2.07 4.50 -11.55
C LYS A 159 -1.18 3.54 -10.75
N ASP A 160 -0.34 2.82 -11.47
CA ASP A 160 0.68 1.95 -10.90
C ASP A 160 2.02 2.69 -10.83
N LEU A 161 2.49 2.93 -9.60
CA LEU A 161 3.81 3.50 -9.36
C LEU A 161 4.80 2.37 -9.11
N GLY A 162 5.79 2.20 -9.98
CA GLY A 162 6.92 1.30 -9.77
C GLY A 162 7.14 0.33 -10.91
N ALA A 163 7.36 -0.94 -10.56
CA ALA A 163 7.53 -2.07 -11.45
C ALA A 163 6.73 -3.27 -10.91
N ALA A 164 6.35 -4.19 -11.80
CA ALA A 164 5.56 -5.35 -11.43
C ALA A 164 6.27 -6.21 -10.37
N PRO A 165 5.51 -6.83 -9.44
CA PRO A 165 6.07 -7.76 -8.46
C PRO A 165 6.65 -9.01 -9.12
N ILE A 166 7.80 -9.47 -8.61
CA ILE A 166 8.49 -10.69 -9.06
C ILE A 166 8.63 -11.63 -7.85
N TRP A 167 8.28 -12.91 -8.02
CA TRP A 167 8.46 -13.90 -6.96
C TRP A 167 9.93 -14.28 -6.80
N ASP A 168 10.45 -14.18 -5.58
CA ASP A 168 11.75 -14.70 -5.17
C ASP A 168 11.53 -16.07 -4.50
N PRO A 169 11.83 -17.19 -5.18
CA PRO A 169 11.58 -18.53 -4.65
C PRO A 169 12.50 -18.90 -3.50
N VAL A 170 13.67 -18.26 -3.38
CA VAL A 170 14.66 -18.55 -2.32
C VAL A 170 14.18 -17.98 -1.00
N GLN A 171 13.74 -16.72 -1.01
CA GLN A 171 13.25 -16.05 0.21
C GLN A 171 11.74 -16.20 0.43
N LYS A 172 11.02 -16.74 -0.55
CA LYS A 172 9.55 -16.89 -0.53
C LYS A 172 8.83 -15.55 -0.28
N ILE A 173 9.26 -14.52 -1.01
CA ILE A 173 8.72 -13.17 -0.95
C ILE A 173 8.61 -12.56 -2.34
N PHE A 174 7.94 -11.42 -2.44
CA PHE A 174 7.99 -10.61 -3.64
C PHE A 174 9.18 -9.64 -3.64
N ARG A 175 9.66 -9.36 -4.86
CA ARG A 175 10.60 -8.31 -5.21
C ARG A 175 9.89 -7.25 -6.02
N GLU A 176 10.27 -5.99 -5.81
CA GLU A 176 9.55 -4.83 -6.33
C GLU A 176 8.05 -4.89 -5.99
N GLY A 177 7.22 -4.22 -6.80
CA GLY A 177 5.81 -4.08 -6.57
C GLY A 177 5.31 -2.71 -6.99
N TYR A 178 3.99 -2.60 -7.12
CA TYR A 178 3.33 -1.33 -7.38
C TYR A 178 2.82 -0.72 -6.09
N ILE A 179 3.01 0.59 -5.94
CA ILE A 179 2.13 1.41 -5.10
C ILE A 179 0.97 1.85 -6.01
N VAL A 180 -0.24 1.40 -5.71
CA VAL A 180 -1.45 1.76 -6.45
C VAL A 180 -2.03 3.05 -5.86
N VAL A 181 -2.34 4.02 -6.70
CA VAL A 181 -3.02 5.27 -6.31
C VAL A 181 -4.16 5.59 -7.28
N PRO A 182 -5.20 6.35 -6.85
CA PRO A 182 -6.20 6.89 -7.77
C PRO A 182 -5.60 7.67 -8.94
N ALA A 183 -6.20 7.55 -10.13
CA ALA A 183 -5.78 8.25 -11.35
C ALA A 183 -6.27 9.69 -11.40
#